data_AF-A0A932VAT8-F1
#
_entry.id   AF-A0A932VAT8-F1
#
_cell.length_a   1.000
_cell.length_b   1.000
_cell.length_c   1.000
_cell.angle_alpha   90.00
_cell.angle_beta   90.00
_cell.angle_gamma   90.00
#
_symmetry.space_group_name_H-M   'P 1'
#
loop_
_entity.id
_entity.type
_entity.pdbx_description
1 polymer ?
#
loop_
_entity_poly.entity_id
_entity_poly.type
_entity_poly.pdbx_seq_one_letter_code
_entity_poly.pdbx_strand_id
1 'polypeptide(L)'
;AHEQGGAAVGAAGTGTGTGGACSGMTCWQGVAGYAHYKPFDFVGVSLRGEFFHDDGVRLGAFAGVNANIAEGTGTLHFYLADGLETRLEFRHDYANQSVFTRGSGTTRRFQDTASAEVVYSF
;
A
#
# COMPACT_ATOMS: atom_id res chain seq x y z
N ALA A 1 42.22 17.49 8.67
CA ALA A 1 41.24 16.64 9.37
C ALA A 1 40.36 16.03 8.30
N HIS A 2 40.48 14.72 8.09
CA HIS A 2 39.72 13.95 7.11
C HIS A 2 38.47 13.47 7.84
N GLU A 3 37.35 14.17 7.67
CA GLU A 3 36.07 13.76 8.24
C GLU A 3 35.56 12.56 7.44
N GLN A 4 35.79 11.37 8.01
CA GLN A 4 35.11 10.15 7.62
C GLN A 4 33.64 10.29 8.02
N GLY A 5 32.81 10.80 7.12
CA GLY A 5 31.36 10.77 7.24
C GLY A 5 30.88 9.34 7.01
N GLY A 6 30.68 8.60 8.10
CA GLY A 6 30.15 7.25 8.07
C GLY A 6 28.80 7.22 7.36
N ALA A 7 28.70 6.41 6.30
CA ALA A 7 27.44 6.09 5.67
C ALA A 7 26.53 5.43 6.73
N ALA A 8 25.49 6.14 7.15
CA ALA A 8 24.42 5.58 7.93
C ALA A 8 23.71 4.52 7.07
N VAL A 9 24.01 3.25 7.30
CA VAL A 9 23.28 2.13 6.71
C VAL A 9 21.82 2.23 7.17
N GLY A 10 20.92 2.36 6.20
CA GLY A 10 19.54 2.81 6.38
C GLY A 10 18.70 2.02 7.38
N ALA A 11 17.84 2.75 8.08
CA ALA A 11 16.78 2.17 8.88
C ALA A 11 15.85 1.33 7.99
N ALA A 12 15.87 0.02 8.20
CA ALA A 12 14.86 -0.87 7.66
C ALA A 12 13.70 -0.96 8.67
N GLY A 13 12.49 -0.64 8.23
CA GLY A 13 11.28 -0.75 9.04
C GLY A 13 10.33 -1.75 8.41
N THR A 14 9.92 -2.78 9.15
CA THR A 14 8.89 -3.71 8.70
C THR A 14 7.76 -3.78 9.73
N GLY A 15 6.57 -4.11 9.25
CA GLY A 15 5.50 -4.48 10.16
C GLY A 15 4.32 -5.09 9.44
N THR A 16 3.48 -5.73 10.25
CA THR A 16 2.36 -6.54 9.77
C THR A 16 1.17 -6.27 10.69
N GLY A 17 0.00 -6.04 10.10
CA GLY A 17 -1.28 -5.96 10.79
C GLY A 17 -2.19 -7.08 10.33
N THR A 18 -2.92 -7.69 11.25
CA THR A 18 -3.97 -8.69 10.94
C THR A 18 -5.25 -8.34 11.67
N GLY A 19 -6.40 -8.64 11.07
CA GLY A 19 -7.71 -8.44 11.70
C GLY A 19 -8.78 -9.29 11.05
N GLY A 20 -9.81 -9.66 11.80
CA GLY A 20 -10.91 -10.48 11.30
C GLY A 20 -12.05 -10.62 12.30
N ALA A 21 -13.24 -10.97 11.82
CA ALA A 21 -14.39 -11.30 12.65
C ALA A 21 -15.40 -12.17 11.88
N CYS A 22 -16.29 -12.85 12.61
CA CYS A 22 -17.33 -13.71 12.04
C CYS A 22 -18.73 -13.30 12.51
N SER A 23 -19.75 -13.59 11.71
CA SER A 23 -21.17 -13.46 12.04
C SER A 23 -21.92 -14.69 11.54
N GLY A 24 -22.20 -15.65 12.42
CA GLY A 24 -22.74 -16.95 12.01
C GLY A 24 -21.68 -17.81 11.33
N MET A 25 -21.97 -18.36 10.14
CA MET A 25 -21.03 -19.20 9.37
C MET A 25 -20.15 -18.41 8.38
N THR A 26 -20.30 -17.08 8.33
CA THR A 26 -19.56 -16.22 7.41
C THR A 26 -18.54 -15.39 8.19
N CYS A 27 -17.33 -15.25 7.64
CA CYS A 27 -16.21 -14.56 8.27
C CYS A 27 -15.55 -13.59 7.29
N TRP A 28 -14.82 -12.62 7.83
CA TRP A 28 -13.85 -11.84 7.06
C TRP A 28 -12.51 -11.83 7.78
N GLN A 29 -11.43 -11.70 7.01
CA GLN A 29 -10.07 -11.55 7.49
C GLN A 29 -9.30 -10.59 6.58
N GLY A 30 -8.36 -9.87 7.15
CA GLY A 30 -7.46 -8.97 6.46
C GLY A 30 -6.06 -9.05 7.04
N VAL A 31 -5.07 -8.90 6.16
CA VAL A 31 -3.66 -8.77 6.52
C VAL A 31 -3.05 -7.63 5.71
N ALA A 32 -2.22 -6.84 6.37
CA ALA A 32 -1.42 -5.79 5.76
C ALA A 32 0.04 -5.98 6.18
N GLY A 33 0.96 -5.75 5.26
CA GLY A 33 2.40 -5.74 5.51
C GLY A 33 3.03 -4.50 4.89
N TYR A 34 4.04 -3.96 5.56
CA TYR A 34 4.82 -2.84 5.05
C TYR A 34 6.31 -3.08 5.27
N ALA A 35 7.10 -2.53 4.35
CA ALA A 35 8.55 -2.49 4.43
C ALA A 35 9.03 -1.13 3.94
N HIS A 36 9.98 -0.53 4.65
CA HIS A 36 10.67 0.69 4.24
C HIS A 36 12.18 0.45 4.27
N TYR A 37 12.87 0.97 3.27
CA TYR A 37 14.31 0.90 3.18
C TYR A 37 14.87 2.19 2.57
N LYS A 38 15.86 2.78 3.24
CA LYS A 38 16.57 3.98 2.80
C LYS A 38 18.02 3.65 2.44
N PRO A 39 18.33 3.22 1.20
CA PRO A 39 19.68 2.82 0.82
C PRO A 39 20.70 3.96 0.87
N PHE A 40 20.27 5.20 0.60
CA PHE A 40 21.11 6.39 0.65
C PHE A 40 20.33 7.56 1.26
N ASP A 41 21.02 8.61 1.72
CA ASP A 41 20.32 9.73 2.37
C ASP A 41 19.39 10.53 1.44
N PHE A 42 19.62 10.48 0.12
CA PHE A 42 18.82 11.18 -0.88
C PHE A 42 17.69 10.33 -1.50
N VAL A 43 17.61 9.02 -1.21
CA VAL A 43 16.57 8.15 -1.78
C VAL A 43 16.09 7.06 -0.82
N GLY A 44 14.78 6.85 -0.79
CA GLY A 44 14.12 5.79 -0.03
C GLY A 44 13.09 5.03 -0.84
N VAL A 45 12.75 3.83 -0.39
CA VAL A 45 11.72 2.98 -1.00
C VAL A 45 10.81 2.45 0.09
N SER A 46 9.50 2.56 -0.14
CA SER A 46 8.47 1.93 0.69
C SER A 46 7.66 0.95 -0.14
N LEU A 47 7.34 -0.19 0.45
CA LEU A 47 6.43 -1.18 -0.10
C LEU A 47 5.31 -1.44 0.91
N ARG A 48 4.10 -1.61 0.40
CA ARG A 48 2.94 -2.03 1.18
C ARG A 48 2.16 -3.08 0.41
N GLY A 49 1.67 -4.08 1.12
CA GLY A 49 0.78 -5.10 0.56
C GLY A 49 -0.37 -5.36 1.51
N GLU A 50 -1.59 -5.41 0.98
CA GLU A 50 -2.80 -5.72 1.75
C GLU A 50 -3.58 -6.84 1.06
N PHE A 51 -4.17 -7.72 1.85
CA PHE A 51 -5.07 -8.76 1.39
C PHE A 51 -6.28 -8.84 2.31
N PHE A 52 -7.46 -8.89 1.71
CA PHE A 52 -8.74 -8.93 2.39
C PHE A 52 -9.62 -10.02 1.78
N HIS A 53 -10.10 -10.92 2.62
CA HIS A 53 -11.01 -12.01 2.26
C HIS A 53 -12.29 -11.87 3.07
N ASP A 54 -13.43 -11.91 2.41
CA ASP A 54 -14.74 -11.81 3.03
C ASP A 54 -15.70 -12.87 2.46
N ASP A 55 -16.30 -13.67 3.35
CA ASP A 55 -17.32 -14.67 3.01
C ASP A 55 -18.73 -14.05 2.93
N GLY A 56 -18.82 -12.75 2.66
CA GLY A 56 -20.07 -12.03 2.43
C GLY A 56 -20.70 -11.42 3.67
N VAL A 57 -19.90 -11.10 4.71
CA VAL A 57 -20.31 -10.46 5.96
C VAL A 57 -20.25 -8.94 5.88
N ARG A 58 -19.25 -8.39 5.18
CA ARG A 58 -18.84 -6.98 5.34
C ARG A 58 -18.99 -6.15 4.07
N LEU A 59 -18.65 -6.72 2.93
CA LEU A 59 -18.73 -6.06 1.64
C LEU A 59 -20.17 -6.15 1.14
N GLY A 60 -21.01 -5.18 1.54
CA GLY A 60 -22.45 -5.15 1.26
C GLY A 60 -22.85 -5.22 -0.22
N ALA A 61 -21.94 -4.91 -1.16
CA ALA A 61 -22.15 -5.13 -2.59
C ALA A 61 -22.08 -6.61 -3.02
N PHE A 62 -21.60 -7.49 -2.14
CA PHE A 62 -21.37 -8.92 -2.34
C PHE A 62 -21.95 -9.75 -1.19
N ALA A 63 -23.03 -9.30 -0.54
CA ALA A 63 -23.63 -10.03 0.57
C ALA A 63 -23.92 -11.50 0.19
N GLY A 64 -23.35 -12.45 0.94
CA GLY A 64 -23.43 -13.88 0.66
C GLY A 64 -22.52 -14.42 -0.47
N VAL A 65 -21.64 -13.60 -1.03
CA VAL A 65 -20.66 -13.97 -2.06
C VAL A 65 -19.25 -13.79 -1.52
N ASN A 66 -18.39 -14.80 -1.71
CA ASN A 66 -16.99 -14.69 -1.34
C ASN A 66 -16.28 -13.64 -2.21
N ALA A 67 -15.68 -12.64 -1.55
CA ALA A 67 -14.99 -11.52 -2.16
C ALA A 67 -13.56 -11.41 -1.61
N ASN A 68 -12.59 -11.49 -2.52
CA ASN A 68 -11.17 -11.36 -2.22
C ASN A 68 -10.65 -10.11 -2.91
N ILE A 69 -10.02 -9.24 -2.13
CA ILE A 69 -9.40 -8.00 -2.58
C ILE A 69 -7.94 -8.01 -2.15
N ALA A 70 -7.05 -7.64 -3.05
CA ALA A 70 -5.62 -7.51 -2.78
C ALA A 70 -5.13 -6.16 -3.30
N GLU A 71 -4.16 -5.59 -2.60
CA GLU A 71 -3.54 -4.33 -2.97
C GLU A 71 -2.03 -4.40 -2.80
N GLY A 72 -1.28 -3.87 -3.76
CA GLY A 72 0.13 -3.55 -3.60
C GLY A 72 0.40 -2.08 -3.84
N THR A 73 1.21 -1.45 -2.99
CA THR A 73 1.71 -0.08 -3.15
C THR A 73 3.23 -0.08 -3.16
N GLY A 74 3.84 0.66 -4.08
CA GLY A 74 5.25 0.98 -4.07
C GLY A 74 5.47 2.49 -4.13
N THR A 75 6.33 3.00 -3.27
CA THR A 75 6.65 4.42 -3.17
C THR A 75 8.15 4.64 -3.28
N LEU A 76 8.56 5.52 -4.17
CA LEU A 76 9.92 6.06 -4.26
C LEU A 76 9.96 7.42 -3.59
N HIS A 77 10.96 7.63 -2.75
CA HIS A 77 11.18 8.86 -1.99
C HIS A 77 12.46 9.51 -2.47
N PHE A 78 12.44 10.81 -2.76
CA PHE A 78 13.59 11.62 -3.13
C PHE A 78 13.74 12.75 -2.11
N TYR A 79 14.82 12.76 -1.35
CA TYR A 79 15.13 13.79 -0.37
C TYR A 79 16.06 14.82 -1.04
N LEU A 80 15.48 15.92 -1.52
CA LEU A 80 16.17 16.90 -2.38
C LEU A 80 16.98 17.92 -1.59
N ALA A 81 16.48 18.29 -0.41
CA ALA A 81 17.14 19.18 0.54
C ALA A 81 16.56 18.94 1.93
N ASP A 82 17.17 19.53 2.96
CA ASP A 82 16.61 19.50 4.31
C ASP A 82 15.19 20.08 4.30
N GLY A 83 14.24 19.26 4.73
CA GLY A 83 12.83 19.60 4.72
C GLY A 83 12.11 19.45 3.37
N LEU A 84 12.79 19.13 2.26
CA LEU A 84 12.17 18.97 0.93
C LEU A 84 12.22 17.52 0.43
N GLU A 85 11.05 16.91 0.29
CA GLU A 85 10.88 15.52 -0.16
C GLU A 85 9.91 15.44 -1.35
N THR A 86 10.25 14.65 -2.36
CA THR A 86 9.34 14.29 -3.45
C THR A 86 9.06 12.79 -3.40
N ARG A 87 7.79 12.40 -3.60
CA ARG A 87 7.37 11.00 -3.63
C ARG A 87 6.70 10.65 -4.95
N LEU A 88 7.00 9.46 -5.44
CA LEU A 88 6.26 8.82 -6.54
C LEU A 88 5.65 7.54 -6.02
N GLU A 89 4.34 7.39 -6.15
CA GLU A 89 3.62 6.22 -5.68
C GLU A 89 2.90 5.53 -6.83
N PHE A 90 2.97 4.21 -6.83
CA PHE A 90 2.20 3.34 -7.71
C PHE A 90 1.43 2.33 -6.87
N ARG A 91 0.13 2.22 -7.13
CA ARG A 91 -0.79 1.31 -6.46
C ARG A 91 -1.49 0.41 -7.48
N HIS A 92 -1.51 -0.87 -7.19
CA HIS A 92 -2.23 -1.89 -7.93
C HIS A 92 -3.30 -2.52 -7.04
N ASP A 93 -4.56 -2.33 -7.40
CA ASP A 93 -5.73 -2.92 -6.75
C ASP A 93 -6.26 -4.09 -7.57
N TYR A 94 -6.59 -5.20 -6.90
CA TYR A 94 -7.19 -6.39 -7.50
C TYR A 94 -8.38 -6.89 -6.68
N ALA A 95 -9.39 -7.41 -7.36
CA ALA A 95 -10.54 -8.09 -6.77
C ALA A 95 -10.96 -9.30 -7.61
N ASN A 96 -11.37 -10.39 -6.96
CA ASN A 96 -11.92 -11.56 -7.66
C ASN A 96 -13.29 -11.28 -8.30
N GLN A 97 -14.03 -10.31 -7.76
CA GLN A 97 -15.27 -9.78 -8.31
C GLN A 97 -14.99 -8.50 -9.12
N SER A 98 -15.84 -8.22 -10.12
CA SER A 98 -15.72 -7.00 -10.92
C SER A 98 -16.30 -5.82 -10.13
N VAL A 99 -15.48 -5.15 -9.33
CA VAL A 99 -15.93 -4.11 -8.39
C VAL A 99 -15.50 -2.70 -8.82
N PHE A 100 -14.47 -2.59 -9.67
CA PHE A 100 -13.89 -1.31 -10.06
C PHE A 100 -14.63 -0.75 -11.27
N THR A 101 -15.27 0.41 -11.10
CA THR A 101 -16.07 1.05 -12.17
C THR A 101 -15.18 1.92 -13.05
N ARG A 102 -15.28 1.76 -14.37
CA ARG A 102 -14.65 2.65 -15.35
C ARG A 102 -15.56 3.84 -15.64
N GLY A 103 -15.00 4.95 -16.12
CA GLY A 103 -15.78 6.09 -16.63
C GLY A 103 -16.78 5.74 -17.75
N SER A 104 -16.66 4.57 -18.39
CA SER A 104 -17.61 4.04 -19.37
C SER A 104 -18.76 3.21 -18.75
N GLY A 105 -18.87 3.14 -17.42
CA GLY A 105 -19.90 2.35 -16.71
C GLY A 105 -19.66 0.84 -16.66
N THR A 106 -18.53 0.34 -17.16
CA THR A 106 -18.17 -1.09 -17.10
C THR A 106 -17.30 -1.39 -15.88
N THR A 107 -17.49 -2.57 -15.28
CA THR A 107 -16.74 -3.01 -14.09
C THR A 107 -15.54 -3.89 -14.46
N ARG A 108 -14.43 -3.77 -13.73
CA ARG A 108 -13.20 -4.56 -13.90
C ARG A 108 -12.75 -5.15 -12.55
N ARG A 109 -11.83 -6.10 -12.64
CA ARG A 109 -11.22 -6.82 -11.51
C ARG A 109 -9.94 -6.17 -10.98
N PHE A 110 -9.43 -5.15 -11.66
CA PHE A 110 -8.23 -4.43 -11.22
C PHE A 110 -8.31 -2.96 -11.56
N GLN A 111 -7.55 -2.15 -10.81
CA GLN A 111 -7.36 -0.73 -11.02
C GLN A 111 -5.93 -0.35 -10.64
N ASP A 112 -5.27 0.41 -11.51
CA ASP A 112 -3.95 0.96 -11.25
C ASP A 112 -4.06 2.46 -11.00
N THR A 113 -3.33 2.95 -10.00
CA THR A 113 -3.23 4.38 -9.67
C THR A 113 -1.77 4.78 -9.56
N ALA A 114 -1.41 5.90 -10.16
CA ALA A 114 -0.09 6.52 -9.99
C ALA A 114 -0.25 7.94 -9.46
N SER A 115 0.58 8.34 -8.51
CA SER A 115 0.56 9.67 -7.92
C SER A 115 1.98 10.21 -7.71
N ALA A 116 2.07 11.53 -7.60
CA ALA A 116 3.30 12.24 -7.30
C ALA A 116 3.01 13.33 -6.27
N GLU A 117 3.89 13.48 -5.30
CA GLU A 117 3.76 14.43 -4.20
C GLU A 117 5.08 15.18 -3.99
N VAL A 118 5.00 16.46 -3.61
CA VAL A 118 6.14 17.23 -3.10
C VAL A 118 5.75 17.78 -1.73
N VAL A 119 6.54 17.46 -0.72
CA VAL A 119 6.34 17.86 0.67
C VAL A 119 7.49 18.76 1.08
N TYR A 120 7.15 19.92 1.65
CA TYR A 120 8.11 20.80 2.32
C TYR A 120 7.76 20.93 3.81
N SER A 121 8.72 20.63 4.68
CA SER A 121 8.63 20.70 6.14
C SER A 121 9.62 21.75 6.67
N PHE A 122 9.19 22.59 7.62
CA PHE A 122 9.94 23.70 8.21
C PHE A 122 10.23 23.50 9.71
#